data_AF-A0A1M5UXZ5-F1
#
_entry.id   AF-A0A1M5UXZ5-F1
#
_cell.length_a   1.000
_cell.length_b   1.000
_cell.length_c   1.000
_cell.angle_alpha   90.00
_cell.angle_beta   90.00
_cell.angle_gamma   90.00
#
_symmetry.space_group_name_H-M   'P 1'
#
loop_
_entity.id
_entity.type
_entity.pdbx_description
1 polymer ?
#
loop_
_entity_poly.entity_id
_entity_poly.type
_entity_poly.pdbx_seq_one_letter_code
_entity_poly.pdbx_strand_id
1 'polypeptide(L)'
;MTRPSPDPAAICFGLSTELDRSSCAAYLRLLGREPLASTLAERMDSAEIEQLVDFCTALLRRHLSKQEYHRLFLQEEHAHPEPTDNHD
;
A
#
# COMPACT_ATOMS: atom_id res chain seq x y z
N MET A 1 -13.57 3.96 -12.90
CA MET A 1 -12.96 3.01 -13.86
C MET A 1 -12.12 2.02 -13.07
N THR A 2 -12.64 0.82 -12.80
CA THR A 2 -11.89 -0.25 -12.11
C THR A 2 -10.89 -0.86 -13.09
N ARG A 3 -9.59 -0.66 -12.85
CA ARG A 3 -8.52 -1.28 -13.65
C ARG A 3 -8.66 -2.81 -13.54
N PRO A 4 -8.50 -3.57 -14.64
CA PRO A 4 -8.60 -5.02 -14.60
C PRO A 4 -7.60 -5.60 -13.59
N SER A 5 -8.06 -6.61 -12.86
CA SER A 5 -7.24 -7.33 -11.90
C SER A 5 -6.00 -7.91 -12.61
N PRO A 6 -4.80 -7.81 -12.02
CA PRO A 6 -3.60 -8.33 -12.69
C PRO A 6 -3.71 -9.84 -12.88
N ASP A 7 -3.24 -10.32 -14.03
CA ASP A 7 -3.05 -11.74 -14.31
C ASP A 7 -1.84 -12.25 -13.52
N PRO A 8 -2.00 -13.19 -12.57
CA PRO A 8 -0.89 -13.76 -11.83
C PRO A 8 0.14 -14.46 -12.73
N ALA A 9 -0.28 -15.02 -13.88
CA ALA A 9 0.61 -15.70 -14.81
C ALA A 9 1.58 -14.73 -15.53
N ALA A 10 1.29 -13.43 -15.50
CA ALA A 10 2.13 -12.40 -16.09
C ALA A 10 3.17 -11.82 -15.09
N ILE A 11 3.14 -12.22 -13.83
CA ILE A 11 4.10 -11.76 -12.82
C ILE A 11 5.41 -12.54 -12.97
N CYS A 12 6.47 -11.83 -13.31
CA CYS A 12 7.81 -12.41 -13.47
C CYS A 12 8.85 -11.46 -12.87
N PHE A 13 9.87 -12.02 -12.22
CA PHE A 13 10.97 -11.29 -11.60
C PHE A 13 12.32 -11.76 -12.15
N GLY A 14 13.29 -10.85 -12.27
CA GLY A 14 14.69 -11.15 -12.60
C GLY A 14 15.03 -11.08 -14.10
N LEU A 15 14.10 -10.66 -14.96
CA LEU A 15 14.37 -10.48 -16.40
C LEU A 15 14.75 -9.05 -16.76
N SER A 16 14.12 -8.04 -16.12
CA SER A 16 14.50 -6.63 -16.27
C SER A 16 13.93 -5.80 -15.12
N THR A 17 14.62 -4.71 -14.78
CA THR A 17 14.18 -3.78 -13.73
C THR A 17 12.79 -3.19 -14.01
N GLU A 18 12.47 -2.94 -15.28
CA GLU A 18 11.16 -2.41 -15.68
C GLU A 18 10.06 -3.46 -15.46
N LEU A 19 10.31 -4.70 -15.88
CA LEU A 19 9.38 -5.80 -15.66
C LEU A 19 9.19 -6.04 -14.16
N ASP A 20 10.27 -6.06 -13.38
CA ASP A 20 10.23 -6.26 -11.93
C ASP A 20 9.36 -5.20 -11.24
N ARG A 21 9.44 -3.93 -11.66
CA ARG A 21 8.58 -2.86 -11.13
C ARG A 21 7.11 -3.09 -11.48
N SER A 22 6.82 -3.48 -12.72
CA SER A 22 5.45 -3.76 -13.16
C SER A 22 4.85 -4.98 -12.45
N SER A 23 5.65 -6.03 -12.26
CA SER A 23 5.34 -7.27 -11.55
C SER A 23 5.13 -7.01 -10.07
N CYS A 24 5.98 -6.20 -9.44
CA CYS A 24 5.82 -5.77 -8.05
C CYS A 24 4.50 -5.01 -7.85
N ALA A 25 4.19 -4.05 -8.74
CA ALA A 25 2.91 -3.34 -8.67
C ALA A 25 1.70 -4.28 -8.86
N ALA A 26 1.81 -5.30 -9.72
CA ALA A 26 0.79 -6.32 -9.90
C ALA A 26 0.62 -7.19 -8.65
N TYR A 27 1.72 -7.64 -8.06
CA TYR A 27 1.75 -8.43 -6.84
C TYR A 27 1.11 -7.71 -5.66
N LEU A 28 1.43 -6.42 -5.44
CA LEU A 28 0.81 -5.60 -4.38
C LEU A 28 -0.72 -5.49 -4.56
N ARG A 29 -1.21 -5.39 -5.80
CA ARG A 29 -2.66 -5.40 -6.07
C ARG A 29 -3.31 -6.76 -5.79
N LEU A 30 -2.59 -7.86 -5.99
CA LEU A 30 -3.09 -9.19 -5.62
C LEU A 30 -3.21 -9.31 -4.10
N LEU A 31 -2.18 -8.89 -3.36
CA LEU A 31 -2.16 -8.89 -1.89
C LEU A 31 -3.31 -8.07 -1.30
N GLY A 32 -3.62 -6.91 -1.89
CA GLY A 32 -4.73 -6.05 -1.47
C GLY A 32 -6.12 -6.52 -1.91
N ARG A 33 -6.28 -7.70 -2.52
CA ARG A 33 -7.61 -8.22 -2.87
C ARG A 33 -8.33 -8.64 -1.60
N GLU A 34 -9.56 -8.16 -1.44
CA GLU A 34 -10.29 -8.33 -0.19
C GLU A 34 -10.41 -9.80 0.30
N PRO A 35 -10.78 -10.79 -0.54
CA PRO A 35 -10.83 -12.17 -0.09
C PRO A 35 -9.49 -12.72 0.40
N LEU A 36 -8.38 -12.30 -0.21
CA LEU A 36 -7.04 -12.74 0.18
C LEU A 36 -6.58 -12.05 1.46
N ALA A 37 -6.76 -10.73 1.54
CA ALA A 37 -6.39 -9.92 2.69
C ALA A 37 -7.10 -10.42 3.97
N SER A 38 -8.41 -10.64 3.89
CA SER A 38 -9.20 -11.18 5.01
C SER A 38 -8.77 -12.60 5.37
N THR A 39 -8.54 -13.48 4.39
CA THR A 39 -8.06 -14.86 4.65
C THR A 39 -6.68 -14.88 5.33
N LEU A 40 -5.77 -14.00 4.94
CA LEU A 40 -4.44 -13.92 5.55
C LEU A 40 -4.52 -13.35 6.97
N ALA A 41 -5.30 -12.28 7.17
CA ALA A 41 -5.46 -11.64 8.47
C ALA A 41 -6.05 -12.61 9.53
N GLU A 42 -6.97 -13.48 9.14
CA GLU A 42 -7.53 -14.51 10.03
C GLU A 42 -6.55 -15.63 10.41
N ARG A 43 -5.52 -15.85 9.60
CA ARG A 43 -4.58 -16.97 9.76
C ARG A 43 -3.29 -16.60 10.47
N MET A 44 -2.89 -15.33 10.38
CA MET A 44 -1.67 -14.83 11.01
C MET A 44 -1.87 -14.64 12.51
N ASP A 45 -0.87 -15.01 13.30
CA ASP A 45 -0.84 -14.64 14.72
C ASP A 45 -0.43 -13.16 14.92
N SER A 46 -0.51 -12.68 16.16
CA SER A 46 -0.20 -11.29 16.48
C SER A 46 1.24 -10.90 16.12
N ALA A 47 2.21 -11.79 16.29
CA ALA A 47 3.60 -11.51 15.98
C ALA A 47 3.85 -11.45 14.47
N GLU A 48 3.17 -12.30 13.69
CA GLU A 48 3.19 -12.25 12.22
C GLU A 48 2.54 -10.97 11.69
N ILE A 49 1.42 -10.55 12.28
CA ILE A 49 0.74 -9.29 11.92
C ILE A 49 1.67 -8.10 12.19
N GLU A 50 2.28 -8.02 13.38
CA GLU A 50 3.21 -6.95 13.74
C GLU A 50 4.39 -6.89 12.77
N GLN A 51 5.01 -8.02 12.45
CA GLN A 51 6.12 -8.09 11.50
C GLN A 51 5.72 -7.61 10.10
N LEU A 52 4.55 -8.00 9.60
CA LEU A 52 4.06 -7.59 8.29
C LEU A 52 3.80 -6.07 8.26
N VAL A 53 3.15 -5.53 9.29
CA VAL A 53 2.85 -4.10 9.40
C VAL A 53 4.13 -3.28 9.50
N ASP A 54 5.10 -3.71 10.30
CA ASP A 54 6.40 -3.04 10.43
C ASP A 54 7.17 -3.02 9.11
N PHE A 55 7.21 -4.17 8.42
CA PHE A 55 7.85 -4.28 7.11
C PHE A 55 7.20 -3.34 6.07
N CYS A 56 5.87 -3.37 5.96
CA CYS A 56 5.13 -2.51 5.04
C CYS A 56 5.33 -1.03 5.37
N THR A 57 5.22 -0.67 6.65
CA THR A 57 5.38 0.73 7.12
C THR A 57 6.79 1.25 6.85
N ALA A 58 7.82 0.43 7.05
CA ALA A 58 9.19 0.80 6.75
C ALA A 58 9.40 1.08 5.25
N LEU A 59 8.82 0.25 4.37
CA LEU A 59 8.86 0.48 2.92
C LEU A 59 8.13 1.76 2.52
N LEU A 60 6.93 1.99 3.06
CA LEU A 60 6.16 3.20 2.78
C LEU A 60 6.93 4.46 3.21
N ARG A 61 7.48 4.49 4.43
CA ARG A 61 8.27 5.62 4.93
C ARG A 61 9.54 5.88 4.12
N ARG A 62 10.16 4.82 3.59
CA ARG A 62 11.39 4.93 2.78
C ARG A 62 11.12 5.50 1.39
N HIS A 63 9.95 5.25 0.83
CA HIS A 63 9.65 5.53 -0.58
C HIS A 63 8.60 6.63 -0.79
N LEU A 64 7.81 6.97 0.23
CA LEU A 64 6.79 8.02 0.17
C LEU A 64 7.19 9.19 1.07
N SER A 65 6.98 10.40 0.57
CA SER A 65 6.89 11.59 1.40
C SER A 65 5.67 11.53 2.32
N LYS A 66 5.65 12.39 3.35
CA LYS A 66 4.50 12.52 4.25
C LYS A 66 3.20 12.77 3.46
N GLN A 67 3.23 13.69 2.50
CA GLN A 67 2.06 14.03 1.70
C GLN A 67 1.58 12.85 0.85
N GLU A 68 2.51 12.10 0.25
CA GLU A 68 2.16 10.90 -0.53
C GLU A 68 1.58 9.79 0.34
N TYR A 69 2.08 9.60 1.56
CA TYR A 69 1.53 8.64 2.51
C TYR A 69 0.08 8.98 2.88
N HIS A 70 -0.21 10.23 3.28
CA HIS A 70 -1.58 10.65 3.60
C HIS A 70 -2.51 10.49 2.38
N ARG A 71 -2.08 10.96 1.21
CA ARG A 71 -2.91 10.93 0.00
C ARG A 71 -3.14 9.53 -0.56
N LEU A 72 -2.09 8.70 -0.65
CA LEU A 72 -2.14 7.41 -1.36
C LEU A 72 -2.54 6.25 -0.44
N PHE A 73 -2.07 6.25 0.81
CA PHE A 73 -2.30 5.15 1.75
C PHE A 73 -3.49 5.42 2.67
N LEU A 74 -3.53 6.60 3.32
CA LEU A 74 -4.64 6.96 4.20
C LEU A 74 -5.87 7.50 3.45
N GLN A 75 -5.71 7.82 2.17
CA GLN A 75 -6.74 8.49 1.35
C GLN A 75 -7.24 9.80 1.98
N GLU A 76 -6.39 10.44 2.77
CA GLU A 76 -6.61 11.76 3.36
C GLU A 76 -6.09 12.81 2.38
N GLU A 77 -7.01 13.53 1.74
CA GLU A 77 -6.66 14.80 1.13
C GLU A 77 -6.51 15.82 2.28
N HIS A 78 -5.41 16.59 2.32
CA HIS A 78 -5.12 17.56 3.39
C HIS A 78 -6.29 18.54 3.59
N ALA A 79 -7.28 18.16 4.39
CA ALA A 79 -8.38 18.97 4.86
C ALA A 79 -8.16 19.26 6.35
N HIS A 80 -6.96 19.74 6.70
CA HIS A 80 -6.84 20.62 7.84
C HIS A 80 -6.99 22.05 7.29
N PRO A 81 -8.19 22.66 7.34
CA PRO A 81 -8.23 24.10 7.39
C PRO A 81 -7.42 24.48 8.63
N GLU A 82 -6.37 25.29 8.45
CA GLU A 82 -5.76 25.94 9.60
C GLU A 82 -6.89 26.61 10.39
N PRO A 83 -6.97 26.46 11.72
CA PRO A 83 -7.87 27.29 12.49
C PRO A 83 -7.41 28.72 12.20
N THR A 84 -8.24 29.49 11.49
CA THR A 84 -8.09 30.94 11.45
C THR A 84 -8.18 31.38 12.89
N ASP A 85 -7.02 31.67 13.47
CA ASP A 85 -6.87 32.31 14.77
C ASP A 85 -7.57 33.67 14.64
N ASN A 86 -8.84 33.69 15.01
CA ASN A 86 -9.63 34.89 15.11
C ASN A 86 -9.25 35.51 16.48
N HIS A 87 -8.07 36.13 16.52
CA HIS A 87 -7.67 36.95 17.65
C HIS A 87 -8.37 38.31 17.53
N ASP A 88 -9.37 38.49 18.40
CA ASP A 88 -9.97 39.74 18.91
C ASP A 88 -10.21 40.92 17.94
#